data_AF-A0A497S2U3-F1
#
_entry.id   AF-A0A497S2U3-F1
#
_cell.length_a   1.000
_cell.length_b   1.000
_cell.length_c   1.000
_cell.angle_alpha   90.00
_cell.angle_beta   90.00
_cell.angle_gamma   90.00
#
_symmetry.space_group_name_H-M   'P 1'
#
loop_
_entity.id
_entity.type
_entity.pdbx_description
1 polymer ?
#
loop_
_entity_poly.entity_id
_entity_poly.type
_entity_poly.pdbx_seq_one_letter_code
_entity_poly.pdbx_strand_id
1 'polypeptide(L)'
;MAHRYVNRNIGIRVIRSDNSVDKFNPEEIIVSCMNAGVSSSIATSIALDIAKNVYDGITTREIREMVYSSLRRINPELAERYKYRARLRVRTSRTTLETFDRKHIVNSLVKETGIDRKLAEKIARDVGRELERMRLNYVTAPLIREIVNVKLLERGLERERAKYTRLGMPVYDVKDLIEKPHKENANLQYNPETVHKLMADQISKEYALINVLPIELADSHMRGEIHIHDLDYFATRPFCFSHDIRFFLKNGFKADGVGNHTAIAGPAKRPEVAFLHAAKVLAASQTNCSGGQGFSYF
;
A
#
# COMPACT_ATOMS: atom_id res chain seq x y z
N MET A 1 10.45 23.16 39.73
CA MET A 1 11.76 23.58 39.17
C MET A 1 12.00 23.15 37.71
N ALA A 2 11.30 22.16 37.15
CA ALA A 2 11.47 21.73 35.74
C ALA A 2 11.00 22.76 34.70
N HIS A 3 9.97 23.57 35.01
CA HIS A 3 9.39 24.54 34.06
C HIS A 3 10.28 25.76 33.73
N ARG A 4 11.33 26.05 34.52
CA ARG A 4 12.18 27.24 34.30
C ARG A 4 13.34 27.03 33.32
N TYR A 5 13.75 25.78 33.05
CA TYR A 5 14.86 25.49 32.13
C TYR A 5 14.44 25.32 30.66
N VAL A 6 13.17 24.99 30.41
CA VAL A 6 12.63 24.82 29.04
C VAL A 6 12.59 26.17 28.27
N ASN A 7 12.55 27.29 28.98
CA ASN A 7 12.41 28.63 28.38
C ASN A 7 13.67 29.21 27.72
N ARG A 8 14.88 28.66 27.95
CA ARG A 8 16.12 29.21 27.34
C ARG A 8 16.36 28.76 25.89
N ASN A 9 15.67 27.71 25.42
CA ASN A 9 15.98 27.06 24.14
C ASN A 9 14.89 27.22 23.07
N ILE A 10 13.83 27.99 23.35
CA ILE A 10 12.64 28.13 22.48
C ILE A 10 12.97 28.77 21.11
N GLY A 11 14.16 29.37 20.97
CA GLY A 11 14.64 29.97 19.72
C GLY A 11 15.76 29.21 18.99
N ILE A 12 16.24 28.07 19.52
CA ILE A 12 17.36 27.34 18.89
C ILE A 12 16.88 26.68 17.59
N ARG A 13 17.55 26.96 16.48
CA ARG A 13 17.27 26.37 15.18
C ARG A 13 18.05 25.08 15.00
N VAL A 14 17.38 24.04 14.52
CA VAL A 14 17.92 22.71 14.22
C VAL A 14 17.89 22.50 12.71
N ILE A 15 19.02 22.07 12.14
CA ILE A 15 19.14 21.74 10.73
C ILE A 15 18.84 20.24 10.54
N ARG A 16 17.78 19.94 9.79
CA ARG A 16 17.36 18.57 9.46
C ARG A 16 18.19 17.99 8.32
N SER A 17 18.08 16.68 8.11
CA SER A 17 18.85 15.96 7.08
C SER A 17 18.52 16.37 5.64
N ASP A 18 17.39 17.03 5.41
CA ASP A 18 16.95 17.61 4.15
C ASP A 18 17.28 19.11 4.03
N ASN A 19 18.13 19.63 4.93
CA ASN A 19 18.47 21.06 5.09
C ASN A 19 17.30 21.97 5.50
N SER A 20 16.13 21.42 5.87
CA SER A 20 15.08 22.22 6.47
C SER A 20 15.47 22.68 7.88
N VAL A 21 14.94 23.83 8.30
CA VAL A 21 15.23 24.44 9.60
C VAL A 21 13.99 24.40 10.47
N ASP A 22 14.12 23.78 11.64
CA ASP A 22 13.04 23.64 12.62
C ASP A 22 13.45 24.14 14.00
N LYS A 23 12.48 24.37 14.88
CA LYS A 23 12.77 24.72 16.28
C LYS A 23 13.17 23.49 17.07
N PHE A 24 14.17 23.63 17.94
CA PHE A 24 14.55 22.56 18.86
C PHE A 24 13.38 22.19 19.78
N ASN A 25 12.94 20.93 19.72
CA ASN A 25 11.91 20.38 20.59
C ASN A 25 12.47 19.21 21.42
N PRO A 26 12.65 19.36 22.76
CA PRO A 26 13.09 18.29 23.64
C PRO A 26 12.17 17.05 23.61
N GLU A 27 10.87 17.23 23.33
CA GLU A 27 9.91 16.12 23.27
C GLU A 27 10.26 15.14 22.14
N GLU A 28 10.82 15.61 21.02
CA GLU A 28 11.26 14.74 19.93
C GLU A 28 12.35 13.77 20.39
N ILE A 29 13.27 14.22 21.25
CA ILE A 29 14.31 13.39 21.85
C ILE A 29 13.68 12.35 22.79
N ILE A 30 12.75 12.77 23.64
CA ILE A 30 12.06 11.88 24.59
C ILE A 30 11.34 10.76 23.82
N VAL A 31 10.54 11.12 22.81
CA VAL A 31 9.82 10.15 21.98
C VAL A 31 10.78 9.21 21.26
N SER A 32 11.89 9.73 20.72
CA SER A 32 12.91 8.93 20.03
C SER A 32 13.58 7.92 20.97
N CYS A 33 13.96 8.33 22.19
CA CYS A 33 14.50 7.45 23.23
C CYS A 33 13.47 6.40 23.69
N MET A 34 12.24 6.80 23.95
CA MET A 34 11.17 5.88 24.35
C MET A 34 10.85 4.86 23.25
N ASN A 35 10.93 5.27 21.99
CA ASN A 35 10.79 4.37 20.85
C ASN A 35 11.90 3.31 20.81
N ALA A 36 13.10 3.61 21.30
CA ALA A 36 14.21 2.67 21.47
C ALA A 36 14.10 1.78 22.72
N GLY A 37 13.05 1.93 23.52
CA GLY A 37 12.80 1.13 24.73
C GLY A 37 13.34 1.75 26.02
N VAL A 38 13.76 3.02 25.99
CA VAL A 38 14.21 3.76 27.17
C VAL A 38 13.00 4.15 28.03
N SER A 39 13.11 4.06 29.36
CA SER A 39 12.04 4.49 30.26
C SER A 39 11.80 6.01 30.16
N SER A 40 10.57 6.44 30.42
CA SER A 40 10.20 7.87 30.33
C SER A 40 11.08 8.77 31.21
N SER A 41 11.48 8.30 32.40
CA SER A 41 12.33 9.07 33.32
C SER A 41 13.75 9.26 32.77
N ILE A 42 14.37 8.20 32.27
CA ILE A 42 15.70 8.25 31.66
C ILE A 42 15.67 9.08 30.37
N ALA A 43 14.65 8.90 29.54
CA ALA A 43 14.47 9.67 28.31
C ALA A 43 14.36 11.18 28.60
N THR A 44 13.61 11.56 29.64
CA THR A 44 13.47 12.95 30.09
C THR A 44 14.80 13.51 30.61
N SER A 45 15.53 12.73 31.42
CA SER A 45 16.86 13.11 31.91
C SER A 45 17.84 13.38 30.77
N ILE A 46 17.89 12.50 29.78
CA ILE A 46 18.76 12.66 28.60
C ILE A 46 18.35 13.88 27.79
N ALA A 47 17.06 14.09 27.56
CA ALA A 47 16.57 15.26 26.81
C ALA A 47 16.92 16.58 27.52
N LEU A 48 16.84 16.63 28.85
CA LEU A 48 17.24 17.79 29.65
C LEU A 48 18.75 18.04 29.61
N ASP A 49 19.56 16.98 29.62
CA ASP A 49 21.02 17.10 29.53
C ASP A 49 21.46 17.60 28.16
N ILE A 50 20.86 17.06 27.09
CA ILE A 50 21.13 17.51 25.73
C ILE A 50 20.67 18.95 25.53
N ALA A 51 19.50 19.32 26.08
CA ALA A 51 19.02 20.70 26.04
C ALA A 51 20.03 21.70 26.63
N LYS A 52 20.91 21.31 27.57
CA LYS A 52 21.93 22.22 28.09
C LYS A 52 23.09 22.47 27.12
N ASN A 53 23.31 21.54 26.18
CA ASN A 53 24.49 21.47 25.33
C ASN A 53 24.16 21.75 23.85
N VAL A 54 22.89 22.00 23.49
CA VAL A 54 22.48 22.39 22.13
C VAL A 54 22.80 23.86 21.85
N TYR A 55 23.14 24.15 20.60
CA TYR A 55 23.45 25.49 20.10
C TYR A 55 22.68 25.77 18.81
N ASP A 56 22.57 27.06 18.44
CA ASP A 56 21.87 27.47 17.23
C ASP A 56 22.58 26.93 15.97
N GLY A 57 21.80 26.32 15.07
CA GLY A 57 22.32 25.66 13.86
C GLY A 57 22.78 24.22 14.08
N ILE A 58 22.58 23.63 15.26
CA ILE A 58 22.92 22.22 15.51
C ILE A 58 22.16 21.31 14.54
N THR A 59 22.83 20.26 14.04
CA THR A 59 22.22 19.31 13.12
C THR A 59 21.48 18.20 13.86
N THR A 60 20.45 17.64 13.21
CA THR A 60 19.79 16.41 13.70
C THR A 60 20.75 15.23 13.86
N ARG A 61 21.87 15.20 13.12
CA ARG A 61 22.91 14.18 13.26
C ARG A 61 23.67 14.34 14.58
N GLU A 62 24.12 15.56 14.90
CA GLU A 62 24.84 15.86 16.14
C GLU A 62 23.97 15.57 17.37
N ILE A 63 22.70 15.97 17.36
CA ILE A 63 21.74 15.64 18.44
C ILE A 63 21.69 14.11 18.64
N ARG A 64 21.60 13.32 17.56
CA ARG A 64 21.55 11.85 17.66
C ARG A 64 22.85 11.26 18.22
N GLU A 65 24.00 11.83 17.89
CA GLU A 65 25.30 11.40 18.44
C GLU A 65 25.43 11.71 19.94
N MET A 66 24.90 12.85 20.38
CA MET A 66 24.80 13.20 21.80
C MET A 66 23.88 12.23 22.54
N VAL A 67 22.69 11.95 22.00
CA VAL A 67 21.75 10.96 22.59
C VAL A 67 22.41 9.58 22.68
N TYR A 68 23.06 9.13 21.61
CA TYR A 68 23.74 7.85 21.59
C TYR A 68 24.84 7.77 22.64
N SER A 69 25.66 8.81 22.78
CA SER A 69 26.75 8.86 23.77
C SER A 69 26.23 8.81 25.20
N SER A 70 25.15 9.55 25.50
CA SER A 70 24.49 9.52 26.81
C SER A 70 23.83 8.15 27.08
N LEU A 71 23.16 7.56 26.10
CA LEU A 71 22.59 6.21 26.23
C LEU A 71 23.66 5.14 26.44
N ARG A 72 24.79 5.23 25.74
CA ARG A 72 25.87 4.24 25.83
C ARG A 72 26.50 4.18 27.23
N ARG A 73 26.53 5.31 27.94
CA ARG A 73 26.98 5.38 29.35
C ARG A 73 26.00 4.68 30.31
N ILE A 74 24.71 4.68 29.99
CA ILE A 74 23.66 4.06 30.83
C ILE A 74 23.51 2.58 30.50
N ASN A 75 23.31 2.26 29.22
CA ASN A 75 23.12 0.90 28.73
C ASN A 75 23.57 0.83 27.26
N PRO A 76 24.70 0.15 26.96
CA PRO A 76 25.23 -0.01 25.61
C PRO A 76 24.23 -0.65 24.62
N GLU A 77 23.39 -1.58 25.08
CA GLU A 77 22.40 -2.24 24.22
C GLU A 77 21.28 -1.28 23.79
N LEU A 78 20.80 -0.43 24.71
CA LEU A 78 19.81 0.61 24.38
C LEU A 78 20.38 1.64 23.41
N ALA A 79 21.67 1.97 23.53
CA ALA A 79 22.34 2.88 22.61
C ALA A 79 22.43 2.31 21.19
N GLU A 80 22.79 1.03 21.05
CA GLU A 80 22.81 0.36 19.74
C GLU A 80 21.42 0.25 19.12
N ARG A 81 20.38 -0.06 19.92
CA ARG A 81 18.98 -0.05 19.44
C ARG A 81 18.54 1.33 18.96
N TYR A 82 18.87 2.38 19.71
CA TYR A 82 18.60 3.77 19.33
C TYR A 82 19.28 4.12 18.00
N LYS A 83 20.57 3.80 17.87
CA LYS A 83 21.36 4.03 16.66
C LYS A 83 20.81 3.28 15.46
N TYR A 84 20.42 2.02 15.64
CA TYR A 84 19.82 1.21 14.58
C TYR A 84 18.49 1.81 14.11
N ARG A 85 17.57 2.13 15.02
CA ARG A 85 16.28 2.75 14.68
C ARG A 85 16.43 4.07 13.95
N ALA A 86 17.37 4.91 14.36
CA ALA A 86 17.63 6.19 13.72
C ALA A 86 18.17 6.04 12.29
N ARG A 87 18.75 4.89 11.95
CA ARG A 87 19.34 4.57 10.63
C ARG A 87 18.44 3.71 9.76
N LEU A 88 17.47 2.98 10.32
CA LEU A 88 16.60 2.09 9.56
C LEU A 88 15.79 2.88 8.53
N ARG A 89 16.10 2.67 7.25
CA ARG A 89 15.39 3.29 6.13
C ARG A 89 14.32 2.36 5.60
N VAL A 90 13.14 2.91 5.33
CA VAL A 90 12.04 2.24 4.66
C VAL A 90 11.94 2.74 3.23
N ARG A 91 12.00 1.83 2.25
CA ARG A 91 11.61 2.13 0.87
C ARG A 91 10.09 2.04 0.76
N THR A 92 9.46 3.18 0.55
CA THR A 92 8.00 3.28 0.45
C THR A 92 7.51 2.76 -0.91
N SER A 93 6.20 2.60 -1.03
CA SER A 93 5.55 2.27 -2.32
C SER A 93 5.73 3.36 -3.39
N ARG A 94 6.08 4.59 -2.99
CA ARG A 94 6.39 5.70 -3.92
C ARG A 94 7.86 5.73 -4.31
N THR A 95 8.63 4.68 -4.00
CA THR A 95 10.09 4.56 -4.23
C THR A 95 10.94 5.60 -3.48
N THR A 96 10.38 6.30 -2.49
CA THR A 96 11.12 7.20 -1.60
C THR A 96 11.75 6.43 -0.44
N LEU A 97 12.85 6.94 0.11
CA LEU A 97 13.49 6.41 1.31
C LEU A 97 13.16 7.30 2.52
N GLU A 98 12.42 6.73 3.46
CA GLU A 98 11.97 7.42 4.67
C GLU A 98 12.52 6.75 5.92
N THR A 99 12.50 7.43 7.07
CA THR A 99 12.85 6.79 8.35
C THR A 99 11.70 5.91 8.83
N PHE A 100 12.00 4.76 9.42
CA PHE A 100 10.97 3.89 9.97
C PHE A 100 10.15 4.58 11.08
N ASP A 101 8.85 4.74 10.85
CA ASP A 101 7.88 5.14 11.86
C ASP A 101 6.78 4.08 12.02
N ARG A 102 6.65 3.57 13.26
CA ARG A 102 5.64 2.59 13.63
C ARG A 102 4.22 3.12 13.46
N LYS A 103 4.00 4.44 13.56
CA LYS A 103 2.68 5.05 13.39
C LYS A 103 2.07 4.72 12.03
N HIS A 104 2.88 4.55 10.98
CA HIS A 104 2.39 4.12 9.68
C HIS A 104 1.77 2.73 9.73
N ILE A 105 2.37 1.78 10.44
CA ILE A 105 1.83 0.43 10.63
C ILE A 105 0.52 0.50 11.42
N VAL A 106 0.47 1.28 12.50
CA VAL A 106 -0.73 1.41 13.32
C VAL A 106 -1.88 2.03 12.50
N ASN A 107 -1.60 3.08 11.73
CA ASN A 107 -2.59 3.76 10.90
C ASN A 107 -3.10 2.85 9.77
N SER A 108 -2.22 2.10 9.09
CA SER A 108 -2.64 1.19 8.01
C SER A 108 -3.46 0.02 8.56
N LEU A 109 -3.05 -0.59 9.67
CA LEU A 109 -3.81 -1.66 10.32
C LEU A 109 -5.23 -1.22 10.69
N VAL A 110 -5.36 -0.10 11.41
CA VAL A 110 -6.68 0.41 11.80
C VAL A 110 -7.54 0.72 10.56
N LYS A 111 -6.95 1.34 9.53
CA LYS A 111 -7.67 1.72 8.31
C LYS A 111 -8.12 0.50 7.48
N GLU A 112 -7.25 -0.48 7.29
CA GLU A 112 -7.47 -1.58 6.35
C GLU A 112 -8.20 -2.76 6.99
N THR A 113 -8.06 -2.98 8.31
CA THR A 113 -8.64 -4.14 8.98
C THR A 113 -9.77 -3.81 9.96
N GLY A 114 -9.80 -2.56 10.47
CA GLY A 114 -10.74 -2.13 11.50
C GLY A 114 -10.36 -2.56 12.93
N ILE A 115 -9.15 -3.08 13.13
CA ILE A 115 -8.67 -3.53 14.45
C ILE A 115 -8.53 -2.37 15.44
N ASP A 116 -8.73 -2.65 16.74
CA ASP A 116 -8.57 -1.65 17.80
C ASP A 116 -7.17 -1.02 17.81
N ARG A 117 -7.12 0.29 18.08
CA ARG A 117 -5.89 1.08 18.07
C ARG A 117 -4.85 0.56 19.05
N LYS A 118 -5.24 0.13 20.26
CA LYS A 118 -4.29 -0.37 21.28
C LYS A 118 -3.68 -1.69 20.83
N LEU A 119 -4.47 -2.55 20.19
CA LEU A 119 -3.98 -3.80 19.63
C LEU A 119 -3.05 -3.56 18.44
N ALA A 120 -3.40 -2.63 17.54
CA ALA A 120 -2.52 -2.21 16.44
C ALA A 120 -1.18 -1.66 16.95
N GLU A 121 -1.17 -0.87 18.02
CA GLU A 121 0.06 -0.39 18.67
C GLU A 121 0.89 -1.52 19.27
N LYS A 122 0.26 -2.56 19.83
CA LYS A 122 0.97 -3.76 20.30
C LYS A 122 1.63 -4.51 19.12
N ILE A 123 0.90 -4.74 18.04
CA ILE A 123 1.42 -5.40 16.83
C ILE A 123 2.58 -4.58 16.22
N ALA A 124 2.41 -3.27 16.06
CA ALA A 124 3.45 -2.40 15.51
C ALA A 124 4.72 -2.36 16.39
N ARG A 125 4.58 -2.50 17.71
CA ARG A 125 5.73 -2.66 18.62
C ARG A 125 6.47 -3.97 18.34
N ASP A 126 5.75 -5.07 18.20
CA ASP A 126 6.34 -6.40 17.95
C ASP A 126 7.02 -6.46 16.57
N VAL A 127 6.41 -5.89 15.54
CA VAL A 127 7.03 -5.71 14.21
C VAL A 127 8.31 -4.90 14.31
N GLY A 128 8.31 -3.81 15.08
CA GLY A 128 9.51 -3.02 15.31
C GLY A 128 10.64 -3.80 15.99
N ARG A 129 10.32 -4.69 16.93
CA ARG A 129 11.32 -5.58 17.56
C ARG A 129 11.83 -6.62 16.58
N GLU A 130 10.98 -7.16 15.71
CA GLU A 130 11.39 -8.12 14.68
C GLU A 130 12.40 -7.48 13.71
N LEU A 131 12.10 -6.26 13.23
CA LEU A 131 13.01 -5.51 12.36
C LEU A 131 14.36 -5.24 13.03
N GLU A 132 14.38 -4.91 14.32
CA GLU A 132 15.62 -4.76 15.11
C GLU A 132 16.44 -6.05 15.15
N ARG A 133 15.79 -7.20 15.35
CA ARG A 133 16.47 -8.50 15.40
C ARG A 133 17.10 -8.88 14.07
N MET A 134 16.44 -8.55 12.96
CA MET A 134 16.95 -8.82 11.61
C MET A 134 18.17 -7.95 11.23
N ARG A 135 18.43 -6.85 11.95
CA ARG A 135 19.58 -5.94 11.73
C ARG A 135 19.73 -5.47 10.27
N LEU A 136 18.61 -5.23 9.59
CA LEU A 136 18.58 -4.78 8.19
C LEU A 136 19.03 -3.32 8.05
N ASN A 137 19.79 -2.99 7.01
CA ASN A 137 20.15 -1.59 6.70
C ASN A 137 18.98 -0.80 6.11
N TYR A 138 18.12 -1.48 5.36
CA TYR A 138 16.88 -0.95 4.81
C TYR A 138 15.84 -2.05 4.72
N VAL A 139 14.59 -1.66 4.64
CA VAL A 139 13.42 -2.54 4.57
C VAL A 139 12.42 -1.94 3.59
N THR A 140 11.64 -2.76 2.89
CA THR A 140 10.60 -2.27 1.98
C THR A 140 9.23 -2.28 2.68
N ALA A 141 8.34 -1.38 2.29
CA ALA A 141 6.96 -1.37 2.81
C ALA A 141 6.23 -2.74 2.62
N PRO A 142 6.42 -3.47 1.50
CA PRO A 142 5.90 -4.83 1.36
C PRO A 142 6.45 -5.80 2.41
N LEU A 143 7.76 -5.79 2.68
CA LEU A 143 8.34 -6.66 3.72
C LEU A 143 7.77 -6.34 5.11
N ILE A 144 7.57 -5.06 5.45
CA ILE A 144 6.90 -4.67 6.70
C ILE A 144 5.51 -5.28 6.77
N ARG A 145 4.74 -5.21 5.67
CA ARG A 145 3.41 -5.80 5.59
C ARG A 145 3.43 -7.32 5.78
N GLU A 146 4.40 -8.03 5.21
CA GLU A 146 4.57 -9.47 5.46
C GLU A 146 4.83 -9.78 6.94
N ILE A 147 5.73 -9.03 7.59
CA ILE A 147 6.00 -9.21 9.03
C ILE A 147 4.74 -8.91 9.85
N VAL A 148 3.96 -7.89 9.49
CA VAL A 148 2.67 -7.59 10.16
C VAL A 148 1.70 -8.76 9.99
N ASN A 149 1.58 -9.35 8.79
CA ASN A 149 0.73 -10.52 8.55
C ASN A 149 1.14 -11.70 9.43
N VAL A 150 2.44 -11.95 9.60
CA VAL A 150 2.93 -12.98 10.53
C VAL A 150 2.49 -12.66 11.97
N LYS A 151 2.61 -11.41 12.43
CA LYS A 151 2.18 -11.02 13.79
C LYS A 151 0.66 -11.06 14.01
N LEU A 152 -0.14 -10.90 12.96
CA LEU A 152 -1.59 -11.15 13.01
C LEU A 152 -1.88 -12.65 13.20
N LEU A 153 -1.20 -13.52 12.46
CA LEU A 153 -1.36 -14.98 12.57
C LEU A 153 -0.90 -15.52 13.93
N GLU A 154 0.23 -15.04 14.46
CA GLU A 154 0.70 -15.36 15.83
C GLU A 154 -0.34 -15.02 16.93
N ARG A 155 -1.38 -14.25 16.59
CA ARG A 155 -2.47 -13.82 17.48
C ARG A 155 -3.82 -14.47 17.15
N GLY A 156 -3.89 -15.35 16.16
CA GLY A 156 -5.14 -15.95 15.68
C GLY A 156 -6.04 -14.95 14.95
N LEU A 157 -5.50 -13.82 14.47
CA LEU A 157 -6.25 -12.77 13.77
C LEU A 157 -6.30 -13.04 12.25
N GLU A 158 -6.84 -14.19 11.88
CA GLU A 158 -6.86 -14.67 10.49
C GLU A 158 -7.71 -13.77 9.58
N ARG A 159 -8.84 -13.26 10.09
CA ARG A 159 -9.73 -12.37 9.35
C ARG A 159 -9.06 -11.03 9.05
N GLU A 160 -8.37 -10.45 10.01
CA GLU A 160 -7.62 -9.20 9.83
C GLU A 160 -6.41 -9.42 8.90
N ARG A 161 -5.74 -10.58 9.01
CA ARG A 161 -4.67 -10.96 8.09
C ARG A 161 -5.17 -11.03 6.65
N ALA A 162 -6.30 -11.69 6.40
CA ALA A 162 -6.89 -11.78 5.07
C ALA A 162 -7.15 -10.38 4.45
N LYS A 163 -7.67 -9.44 5.23
CA LYS A 163 -7.89 -8.04 4.80
C LYS A 163 -6.59 -7.26 4.56
N TYR A 164 -5.53 -7.57 5.31
CA TYR A 164 -4.25 -6.85 5.26
C TYR A 164 -3.26 -7.45 4.24
N THR A 165 -3.56 -8.63 3.72
CA THR A 165 -2.76 -9.31 2.70
C THR A 165 -2.65 -8.45 1.44
N ARG A 166 -1.43 -8.37 0.91
CA ARG A 166 -1.18 -7.77 -0.40
C ARG A 166 -1.47 -8.82 -1.47
N LEU A 167 -2.21 -8.41 -2.49
CA LEU A 167 -2.38 -9.19 -3.73
C LEU A 167 -1.23 -8.90 -4.69
N GLY A 168 -0.74 -9.92 -5.36
CA GLY A 168 0.37 -9.80 -6.30
C GLY A 168 0.89 -11.15 -6.76
N MET A 169 1.81 -11.11 -7.71
CA MET A 169 2.34 -12.31 -8.33
C MET A 169 3.85 -12.45 -8.05
N PRO A 170 4.36 -13.68 -7.85
CA PRO A 170 5.79 -13.92 -7.77
C PRO A 170 6.56 -13.35 -8.96
N VAL A 171 7.77 -12.84 -8.71
CA VAL A 171 8.63 -12.27 -9.77
C VAL A 171 8.94 -13.30 -10.86
N TYR A 172 9.10 -14.57 -10.49
CA TYR A 172 9.33 -15.65 -11.43
C TYR A 172 8.14 -15.81 -12.40
N ASP A 173 6.92 -15.84 -11.89
CA ASP A 173 5.71 -16.00 -12.70
C ASP A 173 5.51 -14.80 -13.63
N VAL A 174 5.79 -13.57 -13.14
CA VAL A 174 5.75 -12.36 -13.96
C VAL A 174 6.75 -12.47 -15.11
N LYS A 175 7.96 -12.92 -14.81
CA LYS A 175 9.01 -13.13 -15.82
C LYS A 175 8.60 -14.21 -16.83
N ASP A 176 8.03 -15.31 -16.37
CA ASP A 176 7.59 -16.41 -17.22
C ASP A 176 6.49 -15.95 -18.20
N LEU A 177 5.50 -15.20 -17.73
CA LEU A 177 4.47 -14.58 -18.58
C LEU A 177 5.05 -13.63 -19.64
N ILE A 178 6.16 -12.95 -19.35
CA ILE A 178 6.81 -12.01 -20.29
C ILE A 178 7.71 -12.72 -21.30
N GLU A 179 8.29 -13.87 -20.92
CA GLU A 179 9.29 -14.56 -21.73
C GLU A 179 8.69 -15.69 -22.57
N LYS A 180 7.53 -16.24 -22.18
CA LYS A 180 6.96 -17.45 -22.79
C LYS A 180 5.48 -17.27 -23.18
N PRO A 181 5.08 -17.79 -24.35
CA PRO A 181 3.66 -17.86 -24.71
C PRO A 181 2.88 -18.76 -23.77
N HIS A 182 1.83 -18.20 -23.16
CA HIS A 182 0.90 -18.95 -22.31
C HIS A 182 -0.19 -19.63 -23.14
N LYS A 183 -0.67 -20.81 -22.71
CA LYS A 183 -1.65 -21.64 -23.44
C LYS A 183 -2.95 -21.91 -22.69
N GLU A 184 -3.17 -21.27 -21.54
CA GLU A 184 -4.41 -21.48 -20.77
C GLU A 184 -5.68 -21.05 -21.52
N ASN A 185 -5.60 -20.01 -22.34
CA ASN A 185 -6.75 -19.51 -23.09
C ASN A 185 -6.42 -19.47 -24.59
N ALA A 186 -7.05 -20.38 -25.35
CA ALA A 186 -6.86 -20.49 -26.80
C ALA A 186 -7.34 -19.25 -27.58
N ASN A 187 -8.18 -18.40 -26.97
CA ASN A 187 -8.67 -17.17 -27.59
C ASN A 187 -7.70 -16.00 -27.41
N LEU A 188 -6.64 -16.14 -26.59
CA LEU A 188 -5.66 -15.10 -26.35
C LEU A 188 -4.42 -15.32 -27.23
N GLN A 189 -4.05 -14.27 -27.97
CA GLN A 189 -2.78 -14.23 -28.70
C GLN A 189 -1.66 -13.77 -27.77
N TYR A 190 -0.46 -14.30 -27.94
CA TYR A 190 0.69 -13.82 -27.17
C TYR A 190 1.14 -12.44 -27.65
N ASN A 191 0.80 -11.41 -26.88
CA ASN A 191 1.16 -10.02 -27.13
C ASN A 191 1.25 -9.25 -25.80
N PRO A 192 1.80 -8.02 -25.78
CA PRO A 192 1.96 -7.25 -24.55
C PRO A 192 0.66 -7.00 -23.77
N GLU A 193 -0.48 -6.86 -24.45
CA GLU A 193 -1.78 -6.64 -23.81
C GLU A 193 -2.26 -7.91 -23.12
N THR A 194 -2.11 -9.07 -23.75
CA THR A 194 -2.41 -10.38 -23.13
C THR A 194 -1.55 -10.61 -21.88
N VAL A 195 -0.27 -10.27 -21.94
CA VAL A 195 0.63 -10.39 -20.79
C VAL A 195 0.17 -9.49 -19.64
N HIS A 196 -0.20 -8.24 -19.94
CA HIS A 196 -0.77 -7.34 -18.94
C HIS A 196 -2.09 -7.87 -18.37
N LYS A 197 -2.99 -8.33 -19.24
CA LYS A 197 -4.27 -8.93 -18.86
C LYS A 197 -4.08 -10.10 -17.90
N LEU A 198 -3.22 -11.06 -18.21
CA LEU A 198 -2.99 -12.23 -17.35
C LEU A 198 -2.48 -11.85 -15.96
N MET A 199 -1.62 -10.82 -15.85
CA MET A 199 -1.20 -10.30 -14.55
C MET A 199 -2.36 -9.65 -13.77
N ALA A 200 -3.20 -8.89 -14.45
CA ALA A 200 -4.37 -8.25 -13.84
C ALA A 200 -5.45 -9.28 -13.45
N ASP A 201 -5.66 -10.30 -14.28
CA ASP A 201 -6.60 -11.38 -14.05
C ASP A 201 -6.23 -12.16 -12.77
N GLN A 202 -4.95 -12.49 -12.58
CA GLN A 202 -4.49 -13.19 -11.38
C GLN A 202 -4.79 -12.39 -10.11
N ILE A 203 -4.45 -11.10 -10.09
CA ILE A 203 -4.73 -10.21 -8.95
C ILE A 203 -6.25 -10.11 -8.69
N SER A 204 -7.05 -10.01 -9.76
CA SER A 204 -8.50 -9.85 -9.65
C SER A 204 -9.19 -11.13 -9.16
N LYS A 205 -8.72 -12.31 -9.60
CA LYS A 205 -9.18 -13.61 -9.08
C LYS A 205 -8.93 -13.74 -7.58
N GLU A 206 -7.71 -13.42 -7.13
CA GLU A 206 -7.37 -13.46 -5.71
C GLU A 206 -8.23 -12.47 -4.89
N TYR A 207 -8.45 -11.27 -5.42
CA TYR A 207 -9.34 -10.29 -4.77
C TYR A 207 -10.76 -10.82 -4.64
N ALA A 208 -11.29 -11.44 -5.69
CA ALA A 208 -12.64 -12.00 -5.68
C ALA A 208 -12.78 -13.10 -4.62
N LEU A 209 -11.82 -14.02 -4.54
CA LEU A 209 -11.81 -15.12 -3.57
C LEU A 209 -11.69 -14.64 -2.13
N ILE A 210 -10.85 -13.64 -1.88
CA ILE A 210 -10.54 -13.19 -0.51
C ILE A 210 -11.59 -12.21 0.02
N ASN A 211 -12.13 -11.34 -0.83
CA ASN A 211 -12.87 -10.16 -0.37
C ASN A 211 -14.26 -9.98 -0.98
N VAL A 212 -14.60 -10.67 -2.07
CA VAL A 212 -15.91 -10.51 -2.73
C VAL A 212 -16.83 -11.69 -2.43
N LEU A 213 -16.29 -12.90 -2.48
CA LEU A 213 -17.06 -14.12 -2.28
C LEU A 213 -17.19 -14.47 -0.79
N PRO A 214 -18.33 -15.04 -0.37
CA PRO A 214 -18.41 -15.82 0.87
C PRO A 214 -17.34 -16.92 0.88
N ILE A 215 -16.72 -17.15 2.03
CA ILE A 215 -15.58 -18.07 2.16
C ILE A 215 -15.96 -19.49 1.73
N GLU A 216 -17.20 -19.91 2.01
CA GLU A 216 -17.69 -21.24 1.64
C GLU A 216 -17.75 -21.41 0.11
N LEU A 217 -18.13 -20.36 -0.62
CA LEU A 217 -18.19 -20.40 -2.09
C LEU A 217 -16.79 -20.32 -2.72
N ALA A 218 -15.90 -19.49 -2.14
CA ALA A 218 -14.51 -19.43 -2.57
C ALA A 218 -13.83 -20.79 -2.41
N ASP A 219 -14.02 -21.43 -1.25
CA ASP A 219 -13.47 -22.75 -0.95
C ASP A 219 -14.05 -23.84 -1.86
N SER A 220 -15.37 -23.86 -2.08
CA SER A 220 -16.00 -24.80 -3.03
C SER A 220 -15.50 -24.61 -4.46
N HIS A 221 -15.24 -23.37 -4.88
CA HIS A 221 -14.62 -23.10 -6.19
C HIS A 221 -13.20 -23.67 -6.27
N MET A 222 -12.38 -23.40 -5.25
CA MET A 222 -11.00 -23.89 -5.17
C MET A 222 -10.91 -25.43 -5.11
N ARG A 223 -11.90 -26.10 -4.49
CA ARG A 223 -12.01 -27.57 -4.47
C ARG A 223 -12.59 -28.17 -5.76
N GLY A 224 -13.07 -27.33 -6.69
CA GLY A 224 -13.70 -27.79 -7.93
C GLY A 224 -15.12 -28.34 -7.75
N GLU A 225 -15.77 -28.09 -6.61
CA GLU A 225 -17.17 -28.46 -6.36
C GLU A 225 -18.13 -27.58 -7.17
N ILE A 226 -17.75 -26.31 -7.36
CA ILE A 226 -18.43 -25.35 -8.22
C ILE A 226 -17.42 -24.66 -9.14
N HIS A 227 -17.89 -24.12 -10.25
CA HIS A 227 -17.10 -23.26 -11.11
C HIS A 227 -17.74 -21.88 -11.21
N ILE A 228 -17.01 -20.85 -10.78
CA ILE A 228 -17.42 -19.46 -10.91
C ILE A 228 -16.81 -18.93 -12.21
N HIS A 229 -17.68 -18.71 -13.20
CA HIS A 229 -17.28 -18.19 -14.50
C HIS A 229 -16.75 -16.75 -14.39
N ASP A 230 -15.72 -16.44 -15.17
CA ASP A 230 -15.04 -15.13 -15.24
C ASP A 230 -14.68 -14.54 -13.88
N LEU A 231 -14.08 -15.36 -13.01
CA LEU A 231 -13.69 -14.95 -11.67
C LEU A 231 -12.75 -13.72 -11.66
N ASP A 232 -11.93 -13.55 -12.70
CA ASP A 232 -11.08 -12.38 -12.95
C ASP A 232 -11.87 -11.07 -13.11
N TYR A 233 -13.13 -11.14 -13.53
CA TYR A 233 -14.00 -9.97 -13.72
C TYR A 233 -15.19 -9.89 -12.77
N PHE A 234 -15.38 -10.91 -11.93
CA PHE A 234 -16.53 -11.08 -11.04
C PHE A 234 -16.89 -9.83 -10.21
N ALA A 235 -15.87 -9.10 -9.75
CA ALA A 235 -16.05 -7.92 -8.91
C ALA A 235 -16.37 -6.63 -9.67
N THR A 236 -16.16 -6.59 -10.99
CA THR A 236 -16.07 -5.33 -11.74
C THR A 236 -16.90 -5.26 -13.02
N ARG A 237 -17.31 -6.40 -13.60
CA ARG A 237 -18.01 -6.40 -14.88
C ARG A 237 -19.26 -7.29 -14.86
N PRO A 238 -20.35 -6.90 -15.53
CA PRO A 238 -21.39 -7.85 -15.92
C PRO A 238 -20.82 -8.87 -16.94
N PHE A 239 -21.50 -10.02 -17.06
CA PHE A 239 -21.08 -11.08 -17.96
C PHE A 239 -21.35 -10.73 -19.43
N CYS A 240 -22.54 -11.05 -19.95
CA CYS A 240 -22.92 -10.77 -21.33
C CYS A 240 -23.92 -9.61 -21.41
N PHE A 241 -23.93 -8.89 -22.53
CA PHE A 241 -24.91 -7.82 -22.76
C PHE A 241 -25.33 -7.72 -24.23
N SER A 242 -26.64 -7.60 -24.46
CA SER A 242 -27.18 -7.32 -25.80
C SER A 242 -27.68 -5.88 -25.87
N HIS A 243 -27.12 -5.10 -26.78
CA HIS A 243 -27.39 -3.68 -26.93
C HIS A 243 -28.56 -3.42 -27.87
N ASP A 244 -29.37 -2.40 -27.57
CA ASP A 244 -30.30 -1.83 -28.56
C ASP A 244 -29.56 -0.80 -29.42
N ILE A 245 -29.22 -1.17 -30.65
CA ILE A 245 -28.48 -0.29 -31.57
C ILE A 245 -29.26 0.99 -31.88
N ARG A 246 -30.60 0.96 -31.83
CA ARG A 246 -31.46 2.12 -32.17
C ARG A 246 -31.20 3.29 -31.23
N PHE A 247 -30.81 3.03 -29.98
CA PHE A 247 -30.41 4.07 -29.04
C PHE A 247 -29.25 4.91 -29.58
N PHE A 248 -28.18 4.24 -30.05
CA PHE A 248 -26.97 4.89 -30.55
C PHE A 248 -27.16 5.52 -31.93
N LEU A 249 -28.06 4.97 -32.75
CA LEU A 249 -28.40 5.58 -34.03
C LEU A 249 -29.17 6.89 -33.85
N LYS A 250 -30.12 6.93 -32.90
CA LYS A 250 -30.96 8.11 -32.63
C LYS A 250 -30.25 9.20 -31.84
N ASN A 251 -29.41 8.83 -30.88
CA ASN A 251 -28.81 9.76 -29.93
C ASN A 251 -27.32 10.04 -30.19
N GLY A 252 -26.71 9.30 -31.13
CA GLY A 252 -25.27 9.33 -31.33
C GLY A 252 -24.54 8.39 -30.35
N PHE A 253 -23.21 8.48 -30.34
CA PHE A 253 -22.34 7.60 -29.56
C PHE A 253 -21.35 8.40 -28.70
N LYS A 254 -21.27 8.02 -27.42
CA LYS A 254 -20.30 8.53 -26.43
C LYS A 254 -19.67 7.32 -25.75
N ALA A 255 -18.39 7.06 -25.99
CA ALA A 255 -17.73 5.84 -25.53
C ALA A 255 -17.63 5.75 -24.00
N ASP A 256 -17.41 6.89 -23.34
CA ASP A 256 -17.35 7.03 -21.88
C ASP A 256 -18.72 7.33 -21.24
N GLY A 257 -19.80 7.28 -22.02
CA GLY A 257 -21.17 7.59 -21.57
C GLY A 257 -21.47 9.07 -21.32
N VAL A 258 -20.47 9.86 -20.93
CA VAL A 258 -20.61 11.29 -20.58
C VAL A 258 -20.15 12.23 -21.70
N GLY A 259 -19.14 11.85 -22.48
CA GLY A 259 -18.56 12.63 -23.56
C GLY A 259 -17.45 13.60 -23.13
N ASN A 260 -16.82 13.38 -21.97
CA ASN A 260 -15.83 14.31 -21.41
C ASN A 260 -14.39 13.88 -21.71
N HIS A 261 -14.15 12.58 -21.88
CA HIS A 261 -12.82 12.02 -22.04
C HIS A 261 -12.59 11.41 -23.42
N THR A 262 -13.64 11.34 -24.25
CA THR A 262 -13.60 10.70 -25.57
C THR A 262 -14.33 11.55 -26.61
N ALA A 263 -13.97 11.34 -27.88
CA ALA A 263 -14.67 11.98 -28.99
C ALA A 263 -16.14 11.55 -29.04
N ILE A 264 -17.04 12.52 -29.19
CA ILE A 264 -18.49 12.31 -29.31
C ILE A 264 -18.87 12.23 -30.79
N ALA A 265 -19.74 11.28 -31.14
CA ALA A 265 -20.41 11.24 -32.43
C ALA A 265 -21.89 11.60 -32.27
N GLY A 266 -22.40 12.52 -33.10
CA GLY A 266 -23.84 12.78 -33.19
C GLY A 266 -24.60 11.65 -33.89
N PRO A 267 -25.94 11.71 -33.96
CA PRO A 267 -26.76 10.67 -34.59
C PRO A 267 -26.32 10.33 -36.03
N ALA A 268 -26.39 9.04 -36.39
CA ALA A 268 -25.94 8.57 -37.69
C ALA A 268 -26.90 9.05 -38.81
N LYS A 269 -26.35 9.71 -39.84
CA LYS A 269 -27.10 10.21 -41.00
C LYS A 269 -26.81 9.48 -42.31
N ARG A 270 -25.86 8.55 -42.29
CA ARG A 270 -25.44 7.72 -43.43
C ARG A 270 -25.17 6.29 -42.97
N PRO A 271 -25.40 5.26 -43.81
CA PRO A 271 -25.20 3.86 -43.43
C PRO A 271 -23.80 3.55 -42.89
N GLU A 272 -22.76 4.14 -43.46
CA GLU A 272 -21.37 3.91 -43.04
C GLU A 272 -21.14 4.39 -41.61
N VAL A 273 -21.76 5.51 -41.22
CA VAL A 273 -21.71 6.04 -39.85
C VAL A 273 -22.48 5.13 -38.89
N ALA A 274 -23.60 4.56 -39.33
CA ALA A 274 -24.37 3.59 -38.53
C ALA A 274 -23.55 2.32 -38.24
N PHE A 275 -22.84 1.78 -39.25
CA PHE A 275 -21.92 0.65 -39.04
C PHE A 275 -20.76 1.01 -38.11
N LEU A 276 -20.20 2.21 -38.23
CA LEU A 276 -19.15 2.67 -37.33
C LEU A 276 -19.65 2.82 -35.89
N HIS A 277 -20.89 3.28 -35.68
CA HIS A 277 -21.50 3.30 -34.35
C HIS A 277 -21.62 1.88 -33.80
N ALA A 278 -22.15 0.93 -34.57
CA ALA A 278 -22.28 -0.45 -34.15
C ALA A 278 -20.92 -1.07 -33.75
N ALA A 279 -19.91 -0.93 -34.61
CA ALA A 279 -18.56 -1.43 -34.31
C ALA A 279 -17.98 -0.80 -33.03
N LYS A 280 -18.15 0.52 -32.84
CA LYS A 280 -17.64 1.22 -31.65
C LYS A 280 -18.40 0.87 -30.38
N VAL A 281 -19.71 0.63 -30.46
CA VAL A 281 -20.50 0.16 -29.31
C VAL A 281 -20.00 -1.19 -28.83
N LEU A 282 -19.78 -2.16 -29.73
CA LEU A 282 -19.23 -3.47 -29.35
C LEU A 282 -17.80 -3.33 -28.81
N ALA A 283 -16.94 -2.56 -29.47
CA ALA A 283 -15.56 -2.36 -29.03
C ALA A 283 -15.48 -1.71 -27.63
N ALA A 284 -16.31 -0.70 -27.35
CA ALA A 284 -16.37 -0.10 -26.02
C ALA A 284 -16.98 -1.05 -24.99
N SER A 285 -17.94 -1.89 -25.38
CA SER A 285 -18.59 -2.82 -24.44
C SER A 285 -17.70 -4.00 -24.08
N GLN A 286 -16.80 -4.44 -24.97
CA GLN A 286 -15.83 -5.50 -24.72
C GLN A 286 -14.87 -5.19 -23.56
N THR A 287 -14.58 -3.91 -23.28
CA THR A 287 -13.76 -3.51 -22.13
C THR A 287 -14.55 -3.36 -20.84
N ASN A 288 -15.89 -3.43 -20.90
CA ASN A 288 -16.81 -3.24 -19.77
C ASN A 288 -17.61 -4.50 -19.40
N CYS A 289 -17.61 -5.53 -20.24
CA CYS A 289 -18.22 -6.84 -20.00
C CYS A 289 -17.13 -7.92 -19.93
N SER A 290 -17.41 -9.07 -19.33
CA SER A 290 -16.49 -10.22 -19.32
C SER A 290 -16.82 -11.27 -20.39
N GLY A 291 -18.10 -11.40 -20.72
CA GLY A 291 -18.64 -12.33 -21.71
C GLY A 291 -18.90 -11.71 -23.07
N GLY A 292 -19.79 -12.30 -23.85
CA GLY A 292 -20.12 -11.87 -25.21
C GLY A 292 -21.08 -10.67 -25.27
N GLN A 293 -20.94 -9.87 -26.32
CA GLN A 293 -21.83 -8.75 -26.61
C GLN A 293 -22.41 -8.87 -28.01
N GLY A 294 -23.60 -8.31 -28.19
CA GLY A 294 -24.27 -8.29 -29.47
C GLY A 294 -25.31 -7.20 -29.55
N PHE A 295 -26.03 -7.16 -30.67
CA PHE A 295 -27.16 -6.27 -30.84
C PHE A 295 -28.45 -7.07 -30.84
N SER A 296 -29.43 -6.58 -30.10
CA SER A 296 -30.80 -7.01 -30.26
C SER A 296 -31.35 -6.33 -31.52
N TYR A 297 -31.85 -7.12 -32.48
CA TYR A 297 -32.50 -6.64 -33.70
C TYR A 297 -31.61 -5.83 -34.66
N PHE A 298 -30.40 -6.33 -34.95
CA PHE A 298 -29.43 -5.69 -35.87
C PHE A 298 -29.90 -5.65 -37.32
#